data_AF-A0A497MFB7-F1
#
_entry.id   AF-A0A497MFB7-F1
#
_cell.length_a   1.000
_cell.length_b   1.000
_cell.length_c   1.000
_cell.angle_alpha   90.00
_cell.angle_beta   90.00
_cell.angle_gamma   90.00
#
_symmetry.space_group_name_H-M   'P 1'
#
loop_
_entity.id
_entity.type
_entity.pdbx_description
1 polymer ?
#
loop_
_entity_poly.entity_id
_entity_poly.type
_entity_poly.pdbx_seq_one_letter_code
_entity_poly.pdbx_strand_id
1 'polypeptide(L)' 'MNFKTLWKNEYFKTILLLAIILLSVVAFWFGSRAILATEYPFLAVASGSMVPTLQVGDLIVVQGISNFSEVWAAPYGT' A
#
# COMPACT_ATOMS: atom_id res chain seq x y z
N MET A 1 -33.54 13.10 -16.36
CA MET A 1 -32.63 12.36 -17.26
C MET A 1 -32.62 10.90 -16.81
N ASN A 2 -32.82 9.93 -17.70
CA ASN A 2 -33.03 8.53 -17.33
C ASN A 2 -31.68 7.80 -17.15
N PHE A 3 -31.41 7.22 -15.98
CA PHE A 3 -30.13 6.52 -15.70
C PHE A 3 -29.82 5.39 -16.70
N LYS A 4 -30.87 4.74 -17.23
CA LYS A 4 -30.71 3.65 -18.21
C LYS A 4 -30.15 4.13 -19.55
N THR A 5 -30.34 5.40 -19.93
CA THR A 5 -29.82 5.92 -21.20
C THR A 5 -28.34 6.33 -21.07
N LEU A 6 -27.92 6.79 -19.89
CA LEU A 6 -26.51 7.12 -19.61
C LEU A 6 -25.61 5.88 -19.65
N TRP A 7 -26.05 4.76 -19.07
CA TRP A 7 -25.28 3.51 -19.02
C TRP A 7 -25.11 2.81 -20.38
N LYS A 8 -25.92 3.16 -21.38
CA LYS A 8 -25.79 2.63 -22.75
C LYS A 8 -24.78 3.42 -23.59
N ASN A 9 -24.30 4.56 -23.09
CA ASN A 9 -23.34 5.39 -23.81
C ASN A 9 -21.91 4.86 -23.59
N GLU A 10 -21.23 4.51 -24.68
CA GLU A 10 -19.86 4.00 -24.66
C GLU A 10 -18.85 5.01 -24.08
N TYR A 11 -19.07 6.32 -24.30
CA TYR A 11 -18.26 7.37 -23.69
C TYR A 11 -18.42 7.41 -22.17
N PHE A 12 -19.65 7.26 -21.67
CA PHE A 12 -19.92 7.24 -20.23
C PHE A 12 -19.25 6.03 -19.56
N LYS A 13 -19.34 4.84 -20.17
CA LYS A 13 -18.65 3.63 -19.67
C LYS A 13 -17.13 3.83 -19.64
N THR A 14 -16.56 4.42 -20.68
CA THR A 14 -15.11 4.68 -20.76
C THR A 14 -14.66 5.64 -19.67
N ILE A 15 -15.37 6.76 -19.48
CA ILE A 15 -15.08 7.73 -18.42
C ILE A 15 -15.22 7.09 -17.03
N LEU A 16 -16.27 6.29 -16.82
CA LEU A 16 -16.48 5.56 -15.57
C LEU A 16 -15.33 4.59 -15.29
N LEU A 17 -14.86 3.85 -16.30
CA LEU A 17 -13.74 2.93 -16.18
C LEU A 17 -12.45 3.67 -15.80
N LEU A 18 -12.16 4.81 -16.43
CA LEU A 18 -11.02 5.65 -16.08
C LEU A 18 -11.13 6.18 -14.64
N ALA A 19 -12.31 6.63 -14.24
CA ALA A 19 -12.56 7.09 -12.87
C ALA A 19 -12.32 5.97 -11.86
N ILE A 20 -12.79 4.75 -12.14
CA ILE A 20 -12.56 3.58 -11.28
C ILE A 20 -11.07 3.29 -11.15
N ILE A 21 -10.30 3.27 -12.25
CA ILE A 21 -8.85 3.03 -12.20
C ILE A 21 -8.15 4.07 -11.32
N LEU A 22 -8.45 5.36 -11.51
CA LEU A 22 -7.87 6.43 -10.71
C LEU A 22 -8.23 6.28 -9.23
N LEU A 23 -9.50 6.01 -8.93
CA LEU A 23 -9.96 5.76 -7.56
C LEU A 23 -9.29 4.53 -6.94
N SER A 24 -9.05 3.47 -7.71
CA SER A 24 -8.34 2.28 -7.24
C SER A 24 -6.89 2.60 -6.87
N VAL A 25 -6.17 3.38 -7.68
CA VAL A 25 -4.78 3.78 -7.36
C VAL A 25 -4.74 4.63 -6.09
N VAL A 26 -5.65 5.60 -5.96
CA VAL A 26 -5.75 6.44 -4.76
C VAL A 26 -6.12 5.61 -3.54
N ALA A 27 -7.14 4.75 -3.65
CA ALA A 27 -7.57 3.86 -2.58
C ALA A 27 -6.45 2.90 -2.16
N PHE A 28 -5.69 2.35 -3.11
CA PHE A 28 -4.54 1.51 -2.82
C PHE A 28 -3.44 2.28 -2.07
N TRP A 29 -3.11 3.50 -2.51
CA TRP A 29 -2.08 4.32 -1.88
C TRP A 29 -2.45 4.75 -0.45
N PHE A 30 -3.63 5.32 -0.25
CA PHE A 30 -4.06 5.77 1.08
C PHE A 30 -4.50 4.61 1.97
N GLY A 31 -5.14 3.59 1.40
CA GLY A 31 -5.57 2.40 2.12
C GLY A 31 -4.39 1.59 2.66
N SER A 32 -3.34 1.38 1.86
CA SER A 32 -2.14 0.69 2.33
C SER A 32 -1.48 1.44 3.50
N ARG A 33 -1.32 2.77 3.39
CA ARG A 33 -0.79 3.62 4.47
C ARG A 33 -1.62 3.54 5.75
N ALA A 34 -2.94 3.56 5.63
CA ALA A 34 -3.85 3.49 6.77
C ALA A 34 -3.83 2.11 7.45
N ILE A 35 -3.86 1.03 6.68
CA ILE A 35 -3.86 -0.35 7.22
C ILE A 35 -2.51 -0.69 7.86
N LEU A 36 -1.41 -0.35 7.19
CA LEU A 36 -0.06 -0.65 7.66
C LEU A 36 0.48 0.39 8.65
N ALA A 37 -0.29 1.43 8.98
CA ALA A 37 0.10 2.48 9.93
C ALA A 37 1.48 3.10 9.65
N THR A 38 1.84 3.26 8.38
CA THR A 38 3.13 3.85 7.96
C THR A 38 2.97 4.70 6.70
N GLU A 39 3.81 5.72 6.55
CA GLU A 39 3.82 6.59 5.37
C GLU A 39 4.38 5.90 4.11
N TYR A 40 5.28 4.94 4.31
CA TYR A 40 6.00 4.23 3.26
C TYR A 40 5.83 2.71 3.43
N PRO A 41 4.64 2.17 3.07
CA PRO A 41 4.32 0.76 3.29
C PRO A 41 5.14 -0.20 2.42
N PHE A 42 5.63 0.25 1.26
CA PHE A 42 6.38 -0.56 0.31
C PHE A 42 7.72 0.11 0.02
N LEU A 43 8.82 -0.54 0.40
CA LEU A 43 10.18 -0.02 0.25
C LEU A 43 11.11 -1.09 -0.28
N ALA A 44 12.13 -0.69 -1.04
CA ALA A 44 13.21 -1.59 -1.44
C ALA A 44 14.38 -1.48 -0.45
N VAL A 45 15.00 -2.61 -0.12
CA VAL A 45 16.19 -2.64 0.74
C VAL A 45 17.37 -1.99 -0.02
N ALA A 46 17.80 -0.82 0.45
CA ALA A 46 18.76 0.02 -0.24
C ALA A 46 20.23 -0.36 0.00
N SER A 47 20.54 -1.08 1.09
CA SER A 47 21.93 -1.38 1.48
C SER A 47 22.08 -2.75 2.11
N GLY A 48 23.32 -3.25 2.18
CA GLY A 48 23.64 -4.56 2.72
C GLY A 48 23.62 -4.66 4.26
N SER A 49 23.23 -3.62 5.01
CA SER A 49 23.24 -3.65 6.48
C SER A 49 22.26 -4.67 7.09
N MET A 50 21.28 -5.11 6.31
CA MET A 50 20.27 -6.10 6.70
C MET A 50 20.59 -7.52 6.23
N VAL A 51 21.72 -7.72 5.54
CA VAL A 51 22.21 -9.03 5.12
C VAL A 51 22.72 -9.78 6.36
N PRO A 52 22.47 -11.11 6.49
CA PRO A 52 21.91 -12.02 5.49
C PRO A 52 20.39 -12.13 5.45
N THR A 53 19.67 -11.48 6.37
CA THR A 53 18.22 -11.65 6.51
C THR A 53 17.44 -11.07 5.33
N LEU A 54 17.84 -9.89 4.84
CA LEU A 54 17.25 -9.24 3.68
C LEU A 54 18.33 -8.86 2.67
N GLN A 55 18.11 -9.15 1.39
CA GLN A 55 19.05 -8.83 0.32
C GLN A 55 18.79 -7.44 -0.24
N VAL A 56 19.83 -6.84 -0.83
CA VAL A 56 19.70 -5.55 -1.52
C VAL A 56 18.78 -5.70 -2.72
N GLY A 57 17.76 -4.84 -2.80
CA GLY A 57 16.75 -4.87 -3.85
C GLY A 57 15.46 -5.63 -3.50
N ASP A 58 15.40 -6.32 -2.36
CA ASP A 58 14.16 -6.96 -1.91
C ASP A 58 13.07 -5.90 -1.65
N LEU A 59 11.86 -6.16 -2.14
CA LEU A 59 10.68 -5.36 -1.83
C LEU A 59 10.10 -5.85 -0.50
N ILE A 60 10.07 -4.96 0.49
CA ILE A 60 9.51 -5.23 1.80
C ILE A 60 8.20 -4.48 2.02
N VAL A 61 7.31 -5.09 2.80
CA VAL A 61 6.09 -4.47 3.31
C VAL A 61 6.32 -4.10 4.76
N VAL A 62 6.28 -2.82 5.07
CA VAL A 62 6.54 -2.30 6.42
C VAL A 62 5.22 -2.08 7.15
N GLN A 63 5.12 -2.58 8.36
CA GLN A 63 4.01 -2.30 9.27
C GLN A 63 4.50 -1.41 10.41
N GLY A 64 3.85 -0.26 10.57
CA GLY A 64 4.00 0.60 11.73
C GLY A 64 3.27 0.04 12.94
N ILE A 65 3.75 0.43 14.11
CA ILE A 65 3.17 0.09 15.41
C ILE A 65 2.55 1.33 16.03
N SER A 66 1.45 1.14 16.77
CA SER A 66 0.72 2.25 17.38
C SER A 66 1.27 2.61 18.76
N ASN A 67 1.73 1.59 19.50
CA ASN A 67 2.29 1.74 20.83
C ASN A 67 3.62 1.00 20.93
N PHE A 68 4.60 1.63 21.57
CA PHE A 68 5.93 1.02 21.74
C PHE A 68 5.91 -0.23 22.63
N SER A 69 4.86 -0.42 23.44
CA SER A 69 4.64 -1.64 24.23
C SER A 69 4.48 -2.91 23.38
N GLU A 70 4.20 -2.78 22.09
CA GLU A 70 4.10 -3.89 21.14
C GLU A 70 5.48 -4.41 20.70
N VAL A 71 6.56 -3.66 20.95
CA VAL A 71 7.92 -4.04 20.57
C VAL A 71 8.49 -5.02 21.58
N TRP A 72 8.68 -6.27 21.15
CA TRP A 72 9.44 -7.25 21.90
C TRP A 72 10.85 -7.38 21.31
N ALA A 73 11.84 -6.90 22.05
CA ALA A 73 13.24 -7.16 21.71
C ALA A 73 13.63 -8.55 22.20
N ALA A 74 14.36 -9.29 21.37
CA ALA A 74 15.01 -10.51 21.83
C ALA A 74 15.92 -10.16 23.03
N PRO A 75 15.98 -11.02 24.06
CA PRO A 75 16.87 -10.79 25.20
C PRO A 75 18.31 -10.59 24.70
N TYR A 76 19.02 -9.66 25.32
CA TYR A 76 20.44 -9.46 25.06
C TYR A 76 21.16 -10.77 25.39
N GLY A 77 21.86 -11.34 24.41
CA GLY A 77 22.25 -12.75 24.42
C GLY A 77 22.91 -13.23 25.71
N THR A 78 22.47 -14.42 26.17
CA THR A 78 23.25 -15.32 27.03
C THR A 78 24.15 -16.20 26.19
#